data_AF-A0A7V2YW68-F1
#
_entry.id   AF-A0A7V2YW68-F1
#
_cell.length_a   1.000
_cell.length_b   1.000
_cell.length_c   1.000
_cell.angle_alpha   90.00
_cell.angle_beta   90.00
_cell.angle_gamma   90.00
#
_symmetry.space_group_name_H-M   'P 1'
#
loop_
_entity.id
_entity.type
_entity.pdbx_description
1 polymer ?
#
loop_
_entity_poly.entity_id
_entity_poly.type
_entity_poly.pdbx_seq_one_letter_code
_entity_poly.pdbx_strand_id
1 'polypeptide(L)'
;MVVMILERAPASLRGELTRWLIEPKAGVFVGKVSAMVRDKLWEKVCQKSNGGGCMMFFSAANEQGFDIRFWGATRRVITDWDGLKLITKPRAANDVWKAPSDGDGDEEDGAVAGAEVGAEAGAEAAAPRDGTPEGESMTKTRDPPDTPATET
;
A
#
# COMPACT_ATOMS: atom_id res chain seq x y z
N MET A 1 -0.26 17.19 -17.47
CA MET A 1 -0.32 15.74 -17.73
C MET A 1 -0.34 15.02 -16.39
N VAL A 2 -0.93 13.83 -16.31
CA VAL A 2 -0.92 12.97 -15.11
C VAL A 2 -0.53 11.54 -15.49
N VAL A 3 0.27 10.91 -14.63
CA VAL A 3 0.59 9.48 -14.67
C VAL A 3 0.28 8.91 -13.29
N MET A 4 -0.52 7.85 -13.21
CA MET A 4 -0.79 7.13 -11.97
C MET A 4 -0.25 5.71 -12.06
N ILE A 5 0.39 5.24 -11.00
CA ILE A 5 0.93 3.88 -10.89
C ILE A 5 0.29 3.25 -9.65
N LEU A 6 -0.37 2.11 -9.83
CA LEU A 6 -1.09 1.37 -8.80
C LEU A 6 -0.51 -0.04 -8.69
N GLU A 7 -0.14 -0.43 -7.48
CA GLU A 7 0.36 -1.75 -7.10
C GLU A 7 -0.65 -2.41 -6.17
N ARG A 8 -1.07 -3.65 -6.49
CA ARG A 8 -2.04 -4.42 -5.67
C ARG A 8 -3.40 -3.71 -5.46
N ALA A 9 -3.82 -2.88 -6.42
CA ALA A 9 -5.11 -2.21 -6.37
C ALA A 9 -6.28 -3.11 -6.83
N PRO A 10 -7.49 -2.96 -6.25
CA PRO A 10 -8.67 -3.69 -6.68
C PRO A 10 -9.03 -3.46 -8.16
N ALA A 11 -9.61 -4.47 -8.82
CA ALA A 11 -10.02 -4.37 -10.23
C ALA A 11 -11.07 -3.27 -10.46
N SER A 12 -11.96 -3.05 -9.47
CA SER A 12 -12.95 -1.96 -9.51
C SER A 12 -12.29 -0.59 -9.61
N LEU A 13 -11.27 -0.31 -8.79
CA LEU A 13 -10.53 0.96 -8.84
C LEU A 13 -9.84 1.15 -10.20
N ARG A 14 -9.23 0.10 -10.75
CA ARG A 14 -8.61 0.17 -12.08
C ARG A 14 -9.64 0.50 -13.17
N GLY A 15 -10.78 -0.19 -13.19
CA GLY A 15 -11.87 0.11 -14.13
C GLY A 15 -12.48 1.50 -13.94
N GLU A 16 -12.47 2.05 -12.73
CA GLU A 16 -12.92 3.42 -12.50
C GLU A 16 -11.97 4.45 -13.12
N LEU A 17 -10.65 4.21 -13.07
CA LEU A 17 -9.61 5.09 -13.63
C LEU A 17 -9.60 5.08 -15.16
N THR A 18 -9.89 3.95 -15.80
CA THR A 18 -9.92 3.85 -17.29
C THR A 18 -10.98 4.74 -17.94
N ARG A 19 -11.98 5.23 -17.17
CA ARG A 19 -12.96 6.22 -17.64
C ARG A 19 -12.37 7.60 -17.91
N TRP A 20 -11.20 7.89 -17.34
CA TRP A 20 -10.55 9.20 -17.43
C TRP A 20 -9.14 9.14 -18.03
N LEU A 21 -8.46 8.01 -17.85
CA LEU A 21 -7.06 7.80 -18.19
C LEU A 21 -6.92 6.55 -19.05
N ILE A 22 -5.88 6.51 -19.87
CA ILE A 22 -5.53 5.32 -20.66
C ILE A 22 -4.61 4.43 -19.81
N GLU A 23 -4.84 3.11 -19.80
CA GLU A 23 -3.99 2.12 -19.12
C GLU A 23 -3.04 1.44 -20.14
N PRO A 24 -1.87 2.04 -20.48
CA PRO A 24 -0.92 1.41 -21.42
C PRO A 24 -0.31 0.10 -20.90
N LYS A 25 -0.26 -0.07 -19.58
CA LYS A 25 0.23 -1.27 -18.91
C LYS A 25 -0.58 -1.47 -17.64
N ALA A 26 -0.76 -2.73 -17.23
CA ALA A 26 -1.45 -3.07 -15.98
C ALA A 26 -0.95 -2.21 -14.80
N GLY A 27 -1.88 -1.46 -14.20
CA GLY A 27 -1.61 -0.58 -13.06
C GLY A 27 -0.96 0.75 -13.41
N VAL A 28 -0.67 1.06 -14.68
CA VAL A 28 -0.11 2.33 -15.13
C VAL A 28 -1.16 3.07 -15.94
N PHE A 29 -1.52 4.28 -15.52
CA PHE A 29 -2.55 5.10 -16.14
C PHE A 29 -1.97 6.44 -16.56
N VAL A 30 -2.28 6.92 -17.76
CA VAL A 30 -1.75 8.17 -18.30
C VAL A 30 -2.89 8.99 -18.91
N GLY A 31 -2.86 10.31 -18.71
CA GLY A 31 -3.82 11.20 -19.35
C GLY A 31 -3.57 12.68 -19.09
N LYS A 32 -4.49 13.50 -19.57
CA LYS A 32 -4.52 14.94 -19.32
C LYS A 32 -5.90 15.31 -18.77
N VAL A 33 -5.92 15.74 -17.52
CA VAL A 33 -7.12 16.20 -16.81
C VAL A 33 -6.81 17.52 -16.10
N SER A 34 -7.86 18.26 -15.72
CA SER A 34 -7.70 19.49 -14.93
C SER A 34 -7.18 19.17 -13.51
N ALA A 35 -6.62 20.17 -12.83
CA ALA A 35 -6.14 20.03 -11.46
C ALA A 35 -7.24 19.50 -10.52
N MET A 36 -8.46 20.04 -10.64
CA MET A 36 -9.61 19.59 -9.84
C MET A 36 -9.95 18.11 -10.08
N VAL A 37 -9.96 17.66 -11.33
CA VAL A 37 -10.25 16.25 -11.66
C VAL A 37 -9.11 15.35 -11.17
N ARG A 38 -7.85 15.76 -11.36
CA ARG A 38 -6.68 15.06 -10.82
C ARG A 38 -6.80 14.85 -9.32
N ASP A 39 -7.13 15.90 -8.57
CA ASP A 39 -7.20 15.84 -7.11
C ASP A 39 -8.35 14.94 -6.63
N LYS A 40 -9.51 14.97 -7.29
CA LYS A 40 -10.63 14.04 -7.03
C LYS A 40 -10.28 12.59 -7.37
N LEU A 41 -9.55 12.36 -8.46
CA LEU A 41 -9.08 11.01 -8.82
C LEU A 41 -8.08 10.50 -7.77
N TRP A 42 -7.16 11.35 -7.32
CA TRP A 42 -6.19 11.01 -6.29
C TRP A 42 -6.87 10.61 -4.97
N GLU A 43 -7.85 11.39 -4.51
CA GLU A 43 -8.61 11.08 -3.31
C GLU A 43 -9.31 9.70 -3.41
N LYS A 44 -9.96 9.42 -4.55
CA LYS A 44 -10.58 8.11 -4.79
C LYS A 44 -9.56 6.97 -4.76
N VAL A 45 -8.38 7.18 -5.33
CA VAL A 45 -7.30 6.19 -5.32
C VAL A 45 -6.86 5.91 -3.87
N CYS A 46 -6.61 6.94 -3.07
CA CYS A 46 -6.24 6.78 -1.66
C CYS A 46 -7.30 6.01 -0.86
N GLN A 47 -8.59 6.30 -1.07
CA GLN A 47 -9.70 5.65 -0.36
C GLN A 47 -9.90 4.19 -0.78
N LYS A 48 -9.72 3.87 -2.07
CA LYS A 48 -10.06 2.55 -2.64
C LYS A 48 -8.86 1.65 -2.89
N SER A 49 -7.64 2.09 -2.58
CA SER A 49 -6.44 1.27 -2.84
C SER A 49 -6.33 0.03 -1.95
N ASN A 50 -7.07 -0.03 -0.84
CA ASN A 50 -7.05 -1.13 0.13
C ASN A 50 -5.63 -1.46 0.63
N GLY A 51 -4.84 -0.43 0.93
CA GLY A 51 -3.44 -0.57 1.35
C GLY A 51 -2.44 -0.82 0.21
N GLY A 52 -2.92 -1.01 -1.02
CA GLY A 52 -2.11 -1.06 -2.23
C GLY A 52 -1.32 0.22 -2.45
N GLY A 53 -0.10 0.07 -2.97
CA GLY A 53 0.81 1.18 -3.24
C GLY A 53 0.34 2.00 -4.43
N CYS A 54 0.30 3.32 -4.28
CA CYS A 54 -0.18 4.24 -5.30
C CYS A 54 0.78 5.43 -5.44
N MET A 55 1.13 5.77 -6.67
CA MET A 55 1.90 6.97 -7.01
C MET A 55 1.16 7.78 -8.06
N MET A 56 1.20 9.09 -7.96
CA MET A 56 0.72 10.01 -8.99
C MET A 56 1.80 11.03 -9.31
N PHE A 57 2.17 11.11 -10.58
CA PHE A 57 3.01 12.14 -11.15
C PHE A 57 2.11 13.11 -11.91
N PHE A 58 2.32 14.40 -11.75
CA PHE A 58 1.59 15.40 -12.53
C PHE A 58 2.47 16.60 -12.84
N SER A 59 2.20 17.25 -13.97
CA SER A 59 2.92 18.46 -14.37
C SER A 59 2.77 19.56 -13.32
N ALA A 60 3.89 20.18 -12.94
CA ALA A 60 3.97 21.26 -11.97
C ALA A 60 5.00 22.29 -12.43
N ALA A 61 4.85 23.55 -11.99
CA ALA A 61 5.78 24.64 -12.30
C ALA A 61 6.91 24.67 -11.26
N ASN A 62 7.76 23.65 -11.28
CA ASN A 62 8.97 23.51 -10.47
C ASN A 62 10.15 23.05 -11.35
N GLU A 63 11.35 22.95 -10.77
CA GLU A 63 12.58 22.62 -11.50
C GLU A 63 12.51 21.25 -12.22
N GLN A 64 11.82 20.28 -11.63
CA GLN A 64 11.66 18.95 -12.22
C GLN A 64 10.56 18.91 -13.30
N GLY A 65 9.72 19.94 -13.40
CA GLY A 65 8.57 20.01 -14.30
C GLY A 65 7.40 19.10 -13.92
N PHE A 66 7.48 18.42 -12.77
CA PHE A 66 6.45 17.55 -12.24
C PHE A 66 6.49 17.49 -10.71
N ASP A 67 5.39 17.04 -10.14
CA ASP A 67 5.29 16.74 -8.73
C ASP A 67 4.72 15.33 -8.54
N ILE A 68 5.05 14.72 -7.40
CA ILE A 68 4.74 13.33 -7.06
C ILE A 68 3.92 13.29 -5.77
N ARG A 69 2.83 12.54 -5.77
CA ARG A 69 2.12 12.09 -4.55
C ARG A 69 2.23 10.58 -4.40
N PHE A 70 2.27 10.12 -3.16
CA PHE A 70 2.42 8.72 -2.80
C PHE A 70 1.42 8.33 -1.72
N TRP A 71 0.96 7.07 -1.77
CA TRP A 71 0.05 6.48 -0.79
C TRP A 71 0.25 4.97 -0.68
N GLY A 72 0.06 4.42 0.52
CA GLY A 72 0.06 2.97 0.76
C GLY A 72 1.46 2.34 0.83
N ALA A 73 1.52 1.01 0.70
CA ALA A 73 2.75 0.24 0.86
C ALA A 73 3.39 -0.09 -0.50
N THR A 74 4.52 0.58 -0.81
CA THR A 74 5.37 0.31 -1.98
C THR A 74 6.82 0.12 -1.53
N ARG A 75 7.59 -0.65 -2.31
CA ARG A 75 9.03 -0.88 -2.08
C ARG A 75 9.92 0.34 -2.34
N ARG A 76 9.33 1.48 -2.67
CA ARG A 76 9.99 2.73 -3.04
C ARG A 76 9.34 3.84 -2.22
N VAL A 77 10.17 4.73 -1.70
CA VAL A 77 9.72 5.90 -0.95
C VAL A 77 10.21 7.15 -1.67
N ILE A 78 9.46 8.24 -1.52
CA ILE A 78 9.85 9.54 -2.04
C ILE A 78 10.63 10.24 -0.94
N THR A 79 11.83 10.70 -1.27
CA THR A 79 12.70 11.44 -0.35
C THR A 79 12.97 12.81 -0.95
N ASP A 80 12.88 13.86 -0.13
CA ASP A 80 13.23 15.23 -0.52
C ASP A 80 14.71 15.48 -0.29
N TRP A 81 15.39 16.01 -1.31
CA TRP A 81 16.80 16.37 -1.28
C TRP A 81 16.94 17.79 -1.85
N ASP A 82 17.04 18.77 -0.96
CA ASP A 82 17.20 20.18 -1.33
C ASP A 82 16.09 20.66 -2.30
N GLY A 83 14.84 20.27 -2.03
CA GLY A 83 13.69 20.61 -2.87
C GLY A 83 13.49 19.68 -4.08
N LEU A 84 14.40 18.75 -4.36
CA LEU A 84 14.24 17.72 -5.37
C LEU A 84 13.58 16.48 -4.79
N LYS A 85 12.51 16.01 -5.43
CA LYS A 85 11.84 14.75 -5.06
C LYS A 85 12.52 13.60 -5.78
N LEU A 86 13.14 12.70 -5.02
CA LEU A 86 13.85 11.52 -5.52
C LEU A 86 13.18 10.22 -5.05
N ILE A 87 13.49 9.12 -5.74
CA ILE A 87 13.00 7.78 -5.40
C ILE A 87 14.09 7.01 -4.68
N THR A 88 13.85 6.65 -3.43
CA THR A 88 14.75 5.82 -2.63
C THR A 88 14.21 4.39 -2.54
N LYS A 89 15.11 3.41 -2.72
CA LYS A 89 14.85 2.02 -2.39
C LYS A 89 15.46 1.77 -1.01
N PRO A 90 14.66 1.48 0.03
CA PRO A 90 15.22 1.13 1.33
C PRO A 90 16.07 -0.13 1.17
N ARG A 91 17.28 -0.10 1.75
CA ARG A 91 18.16 -1.26 1.81
C ARG A 91 17.47 -2.35 2.63
N ALA A 92 17.49 -3.59 2.16
CA ALA A 92 17.00 -4.69 3.00
C ALA A 92 17.86 -4.74 4.28
N ALA A 93 17.25 -5.03 5.43
CA ALA A 93 17.93 -5.01 6.73
C ALA A 93 19.22 -5.88 6.76
N ASN A 94 19.35 -6.86 5.86
CA ASN A 94 20.45 -7.81 5.80
C ASN A 94 21.52 -7.54 4.73
N ASP A 95 21.47 -6.44 3.98
CA ASP A 95 22.53 -6.11 3.01
C ASP A 95 23.75 -5.54 3.74
N VAL A 96 24.48 -6.32 4.54
CA VAL A 96 25.77 -5.86 5.07
C VAL A 96 26.71 -5.67 3.89
N TRP A 97 27.04 -4.40 3.59
CA TRP A 97 28.15 -4.07 2.71
C TRP A 97 29.42 -4.63 3.34
N LYS A 98 29.94 -5.72 2.79
CA LYS A 98 31.33 -6.12 3.04
C LYS A 98 32.18 -5.18 2.20
N ALA A 99 32.87 -4.26 2.88
CA ALA A 99 33.97 -3.56 2.26
C ALA A 99 34.92 -4.61 1.63
N PRO A 100 35.46 -4.38 0.43
CA PRO A 100 36.56 -5.19 -0.07
C PRO A 100 37.64 -5.19 1.02
N SER A 101 37.97 -6.37 1.55
CA SER A 101 39.12 -6.50 2.42
C SER A 101 40.34 -6.26 1.55
N ASP A 102 40.98 -5.11 1.71
CA ASP A 102 42.27 -4.85 1.11
C ASP A 102 43.28 -5.85 1.71
N GLY A 103 43.68 -6.86 0.93
CA GLY A 103 44.76 -7.76 1.31
C GLY A 103 44.61 -9.19 0.79
N ASP A 104 45.64 -9.61 0.05
CA ASP A 104 45.90 -10.90 -0.58
C ASP A 104 45.75 -12.14 0.32
N GLY A 105 45.64 -13.29 -0.35
CA GLY A 105 45.12 -14.55 0.16
C GLY A 105 46.00 -15.31 1.15
N ASP A 106 45.36 -16.31 1.77
CA ASP A 106 45.88 -17.67 1.96
C ASP A 106 44.71 -18.58 2.40
N GLU A 107 44.86 -19.86 2.09
CA GLU A 107 43.88 -20.94 2.03
C GLU A 107 43.47 -21.54 3.40
N GLU A 108 42.28 -22.16 3.41
CA GLU A 108 41.74 -23.20 4.31
C GLU A 108 41.72 -23.01 5.84
N ASP A 109 40.54 -23.14 6.48
CA ASP A 109 40.05 -24.45 6.96
C ASP A 109 38.74 -24.34 7.78
N GLY A 110 37.98 -25.44 7.84
CA GLY A 110 37.18 -25.76 9.02
C GLY A 110 35.66 -25.57 8.94
N ALA A 111 34.98 -26.62 8.51
CA ALA A 111 33.60 -26.90 8.92
C ALA A 111 33.51 -27.05 10.46
N VAL A 112 32.48 -26.48 11.11
CA VAL A 112 31.44 -27.22 11.87
C VAL A 112 30.44 -26.33 12.60
N ALA A 113 29.21 -26.87 12.63
CA ALA A 113 28.21 -26.85 13.71
C ALA A 113 27.40 -25.58 13.98
N GLY A 114 26.07 -25.77 13.91
CA GLY A 114 25.08 -24.80 14.32
C GLY A 114 24.98 -24.62 15.83
N ALA A 115 24.29 -23.55 16.19
CA ALA A 115 23.67 -23.37 17.48
C ALA A 115 22.41 -22.51 17.27
N GLU A 116 21.27 -23.11 17.58
CA GLU A 116 20.05 -22.40 17.94
C GLU A 116 20.21 -21.78 19.35
N VAL A 117 19.15 -21.10 19.84
CA VAL A 117 18.98 -20.40 21.13
C VAL A 117 19.29 -18.89 21.03
N GLY A 118 18.45 -17.95 21.44
CA GLY A 118 17.12 -17.93 22.06
C GLY A 118 16.70 -16.44 22.14
N ALA A 119 15.44 -16.13 21.80
CA ALA A 119 14.46 -15.50 22.69
C ALA A 119 15.01 -14.46 23.70
N GLU A 120 14.55 -13.21 23.57
CA GLU A 120 13.83 -12.38 24.58
C GLU A 120 13.67 -10.96 24.01
N ALA A 121 12.46 -10.52 23.60
CA ALA A 121 11.33 -10.03 24.39
C ALA A 121 11.36 -8.50 24.59
N GLY A 122 10.32 -7.84 24.09
CA GLY A 122 10.04 -6.41 24.24
C GLY A 122 8.65 -6.08 23.71
N ALA A 123 7.65 -6.36 24.57
CA ALA A 123 6.24 -5.93 24.50
C ALA A 123 6.13 -4.39 24.32
N GLU A 124 5.04 -3.70 24.00
CA GLU A 124 3.58 -3.89 23.87
C GLU A 124 3.14 -2.61 23.11
N ALA A 125 2.08 -2.53 22.31
CA ALA A 125 0.76 -2.19 22.83
C ALA A 125 -0.27 -2.27 21.70
N ALA A 126 -1.33 -3.03 21.98
CA ALA A 126 -2.54 -3.15 21.19
C ALA A 126 -3.43 -1.91 21.37
N ALA A 127 -4.15 -1.53 20.31
CA ALA A 127 -5.22 -0.54 20.38
C ALA A 127 -6.44 -1.12 21.14
N PRO A 128 -7.16 -0.29 21.93
CA PRO A 128 -8.24 -0.76 22.78
C PRO A 128 -9.49 -1.10 21.97
N ARG A 129 -10.07 -2.26 22.30
CA ARG A 129 -11.46 -2.59 21.98
C ARG A 129 -12.31 -2.02 23.09
N ASP A 130 -12.94 -0.89 22.84
CA ASP A 130 -13.96 -0.37 23.72
C ASP A 130 -15.26 -1.14 23.48
N GLY A 131 -15.84 -1.57 24.58
CA GLY A 131 -17.10 -2.28 24.65
C GLY A 131 -17.57 -2.19 26.08
N THR A 132 -18.78 -2.70 26.28
CA THR A 132 -19.49 -2.91 27.56
C THR A 132 -20.52 -1.78 27.85
N PRO A 133 -21.64 -2.06 28.56
CA PRO A 133 -22.73 -2.97 28.16
C PRO A 133 -24.14 -2.48 28.63
N GLU A 134 -25.12 -3.41 28.62
CA GLU A 134 -26.31 -3.54 29.49
C GLU A 134 -27.51 -2.60 29.25
N GLY A 135 -28.77 -3.06 29.26
CA GLY A 135 -29.36 -4.37 29.55
C GLY A 135 -30.91 -4.28 29.48
N GLU A 136 -31.56 -5.44 29.27
CA GLU A 136 -32.91 -5.89 29.74
C GLU A 136 -34.16 -4.97 29.60
N SER A 137 -35.38 -5.37 29.22
CA SER A 137 -36.08 -6.66 29.20
C SER A 137 -37.45 -6.57 28.47
N MET A 138 -37.96 -7.75 28.09
CA MET A 138 -39.37 -8.22 28.16
C MET A 138 -40.45 -7.95 27.07
N THR A 139 -40.89 -9.06 26.46
CA THR A 139 -42.20 -9.41 25.84
C THR A 139 -42.57 -8.74 24.50
N LYS A 140 -43.16 -9.39 23.49
CA LYS A 140 -44.20 -10.44 23.50
C LYS A 140 -44.29 -11.14 22.12
N THR A 141 -44.43 -12.46 22.18
CA THR A 141 -45.05 -13.45 21.29
C THR A 141 -45.86 -12.96 20.06
N ARG A 142 -45.61 -13.56 18.88
CA ARG A 142 -46.64 -14.21 18.04
C ARG A 142 -46.05 -15.03 16.89
N ASP A 143 -46.57 -16.26 16.77
CA ASP A 143 -46.26 -17.36 15.85
C ASP A 143 -46.42 -17.08 14.33
N PRO A 144 -45.81 -17.91 13.45
CA PRO A 144 -46.07 -17.97 12.00
C PRO A 144 -47.26 -18.92 11.71
N PRO A 145 -47.99 -18.77 10.58
CA PRO A 145 -47.64 -19.49 9.33
C PRO A 145 -48.10 -18.68 8.08
N ASP A 146 -47.99 -19.02 6.79
CA ASP A 146 -48.12 -20.25 6.01
C ASP A 146 -47.56 -19.98 4.59
N THR A 147 -47.02 -21.02 3.95
CA THR A 147 -46.95 -21.16 2.48
C THR A 147 -47.96 -22.27 2.14
N PRO A 148 -48.89 -22.14 1.18
CA PRO A 148 -48.60 -22.63 -0.19
C PRO A 148 -49.41 -21.98 -1.34
N ALA A 149 -48.92 -22.13 -2.57
CA ALA A 149 -49.63 -22.79 -3.70
C ALA A 149 -49.17 -22.31 -5.09
N THR A 150 -49.24 -23.29 -5.99
CA THR A 150 -48.91 -23.41 -7.40
C THR A 150 -49.82 -22.58 -8.34
N GLU A 151 -49.43 -22.55 -9.63
CA GLU A 151 -50.20 -22.23 -10.86
C GLU A 151 -50.41 -20.74 -11.22
N THR A 152 -49.72 -20.25 -12.24
CA THR A 152 -50.21 -20.20 -13.65
C THR A 152 -49.03 -19.97 -14.59
#